data_AF-A0A2H0WYC7-F1
#
_entry.id   AF-A0A2H0WYC7-F1
#
_cell.length_a   1.000
_cell.length_b   1.000
_cell.length_c   1.000
_cell.angle_alpha   90.00
_cell.angle_beta   90.00
_cell.angle_gamma   90.00
#
_symmetry.space_group_name_H-M   'P 1'
#
loop_
_entity.id
_entity.type
_entity.pdbx_description
1 polymer ?
#
loop_
_entity_poly.entity_id
_entity_poly.type
_entity_poly.pdbx_seq_one_letter_code
_entity_poly.pdbx_strand_id
1 'polypeptide(L)'
;MDKLYTIQEVATKLNLSDKTLRRWEEAGRFTPSRTLGNQRRYSIEDLQILDALKHGTILKQSDLLNLEQAALLCGVSSTTLIRWENDGKIHPFITAGNTYYPRQKLMEKLDELKCARGSGLPAQAGPFEGTVPERNSRLQAEKGPPPRRGGTVPTGYLTHILITLLLLFSYHLIFNMKPTKLDSPTPSSTTTISDPTIDLLKTMLAPTGALTTTSLTLHSSFAPTTPVSGTIYFDNLSSSLKIYKGNAWSDLAGTTTTLKVNDATLIMSSATLPKGKNQTSVTHDQLTPTTPVTITFTSDYAPAKKYWVTVGQGSFTIHTDFPVSSDVPFNYSFFVGIITS
;
A
#
# COMPACT_ATOMS: atom_id res chain seq x y z
N MET A 1 -14.19 2.76 4.60
CA MET A 1 -14.29 2.25 5.98
C MET A 1 -13.27 1.14 6.12
N ASP A 2 -12.43 1.21 7.14
CA ASP A 2 -11.44 0.16 7.40
C ASP A 2 -12.15 -1.12 7.82
N LYS A 3 -11.75 -2.24 7.21
CA LYS A 3 -12.35 -3.54 7.49
C LYS A 3 -11.89 -4.02 8.86
N LEU A 4 -12.83 -4.11 9.80
CA LEU A 4 -12.61 -4.67 11.12
C LEU A 4 -13.06 -6.13 11.18
N TYR A 5 -12.27 -6.96 11.84
CA TYR A 5 -12.50 -8.38 12.01
C TYR A 5 -12.94 -8.71 13.44
N THR A 6 -13.80 -9.72 13.56
CA THR A 6 -14.18 -10.34 14.84
C THR A 6 -13.11 -11.33 15.30
N ILE A 7 -13.16 -11.73 16.57
CA ILE A 7 -12.19 -12.69 17.13
C ILE A 7 -12.17 -14.02 16.35
N GLN A 8 -13.34 -14.51 15.93
CA GLN A 8 -13.49 -15.76 15.20
C GLN A 8 -12.88 -15.70 13.79
N GLU A 9 -13.07 -14.58 13.09
CA GLU A 9 -12.47 -14.37 11.77
C GLU A 9 -10.94 -14.31 11.87
N VAL A 10 -10.41 -13.65 12.90
CA VAL A 10 -8.96 -13.57 13.14
C VAL A 10 -8.39 -14.94 13.49
N ALA A 11 -9.05 -15.67 14.39
CA ALA A 11 -8.69 -17.03 14.77
C ALA A 11 -8.59 -17.95 13.55
N THR A 12 -9.60 -17.89 12.67
CA THR A 12 -9.63 -18.66 11.42
C THR A 12 -8.49 -18.24 10.48
N LYS A 13 -8.28 -16.93 10.27
CA LYS A 13 -7.24 -16.42 9.36
C LYS A 13 -5.82 -16.77 9.80
N LEU A 14 -5.53 -16.73 11.10
CA LEU A 14 -4.20 -16.97 11.64
C LEU A 14 -3.97 -18.42 12.08
N ASN A 15 -4.96 -19.31 11.89
CA ASN A 15 -4.96 -20.67 12.42
C ASN A 15 -4.65 -20.71 13.92
N LEU A 16 -5.34 -19.86 14.69
CA LEU A 16 -5.26 -19.78 16.14
C LEU A 16 -6.62 -20.09 16.76
N SER A 17 -6.65 -20.47 18.04
CA SER A 17 -7.92 -20.58 18.76
C SER A 17 -8.36 -19.22 19.30
N ASP A 18 -9.67 -18.97 19.35
CA ASP A 18 -10.25 -17.78 20.02
C ASP A 18 -9.73 -17.64 21.47
N LYS A 19 -9.53 -18.78 22.14
CA LYS A 19 -9.01 -18.84 23.51
C LYS A 19 -7.57 -18.34 23.60
N THR A 20 -6.75 -18.61 22.59
CA THR A 20 -5.37 -18.11 22.51
C THR A 20 -5.36 -16.59 22.43
N LEU A 21 -6.22 -16.01 21.57
CA LEU A 21 -6.32 -14.55 21.42
C LEU A 21 -6.77 -13.87 22.72
N ARG A 22 -7.74 -14.47 23.44
CA ARG A 22 -8.18 -13.97 24.77
C ARG A 22 -7.07 -14.07 25.80
N ARG A 23 -6.35 -15.19 25.86
CA ARG A 23 -5.21 -15.36 26.77
C ARG A 23 -4.09 -14.37 26.51
N TRP A 24 -3.82 -14.05 25.25
CA TRP A 24 -2.81 -13.05 24.90
C TRP A 24 -3.22 -11.64 25.31
N GLU A 25 -4.51 -11.32 25.25
CA GLU A 25 -5.05 -10.07 25.80
C GLU A 25 -4.98 -10.04 27.33
N GLU A 26 -5.40 -11.11 28.02
CA GLU A 26 -5.30 -11.22 29.48
C GLU A 26 -3.85 -11.13 29.98
N ALA A 27 -2.91 -11.69 29.22
CA ALA A 27 -1.48 -11.60 29.50
C ALA A 27 -0.86 -10.24 29.12
N GLY A 28 -1.65 -9.31 28.55
CA GLY A 28 -1.18 -8.00 28.11
C GLY A 28 -0.19 -8.04 26.94
N ARG A 29 -0.18 -9.12 26.15
CA ARG A 29 0.67 -9.24 24.94
C ARG A 29 0.09 -8.48 23.76
N PHE A 30 -1.23 -8.40 23.67
CA PHE A 30 -1.94 -7.73 22.58
C PHE A 30 -3.29 -7.19 23.06
N THR A 31 -3.64 -5.95 22.73
CA THR A 31 -4.90 -5.33 23.15
C THR A 31 -5.73 -4.93 21.93
N PRO A 32 -6.87 -5.59 21.67
CA PRO A 32 -7.74 -5.23 20.55
C PRO A 32 -8.53 -3.95 20.81
N SER A 33 -8.95 -3.29 19.73
CA SER A 33 -9.96 -2.24 19.80
C SER A 33 -11.31 -2.82 20.27
N ARG A 34 -12.09 -2.03 20.99
CA ARG A 34 -13.40 -2.44 21.51
C ARG A 34 -14.50 -1.48 21.07
N THR A 35 -15.67 -2.04 20.75
CA THR A 35 -16.87 -1.24 20.46
C THR A 35 -17.53 -0.75 21.75
N LEU A 36 -18.53 0.14 21.65
CA LEU A 36 -19.37 0.55 22.78
C LEU A 36 -20.05 -0.63 23.47
N GLY A 37 -20.37 -1.69 22.71
CA GLY A 37 -20.88 -2.97 23.23
C GLY A 37 -19.79 -3.90 23.77
N ASN A 38 -18.58 -3.38 24.03
CA ASN A 38 -17.44 -4.11 24.58
C ASN A 38 -16.96 -5.31 23.73
N GLN A 39 -17.28 -5.32 22.43
CA GLN A 39 -16.88 -6.40 21.53
C GLN A 39 -15.50 -6.11 20.94
N ARG A 40 -14.65 -7.14 20.87
CA ARG A 40 -13.32 -7.05 20.28
C ARG A 40 -13.41 -6.88 18.76
N ARG A 41 -12.61 -5.95 18.25
CA ARG A 41 -12.44 -5.67 16.83
C ARG A 41 -10.95 -5.56 16.52
N TYR A 42 -10.57 -6.20 15.43
CA TYR A 42 -9.18 -6.27 14.98
C TYR A 42 -9.08 -5.63 13.62
N SER A 43 -8.15 -4.71 13.44
CA SER A 43 -7.79 -4.13 12.15
C SER A 43 -6.88 -5.07 11.37
N ILE A 44 -6.66 -4.80 10.07
CA ILE A 44 -5.67 -5.55 9.28
C ILE A 44 -4.26 -5.47 9.86
N GLU A 45 -3.89 -4.33 10.45
CA GLU A 45 -2.60 -4.15 11.12
C GLU A 45 -2.47 -5.06 12.33
N ASP A 46 -3.55 -5.21 13.10
CA ASP A 46 -3.60 -6.11 14.25
C ASP A 46 -3.35 -7.56 13.86
N LEU A 47 -3.86 -8.01 12.70
CA LEU A 47 -3.60 -9.37 12.21
C LEU A 47 -2.12 -9.59 11.93
N GLN A 48 -1.41 -8.61 11.37
CA GLN A 48 0.03 -8.70 11.10
C GLN A 48 0.84 -8.73 12.39
N ILE A 49 0.47 -7.91 13.37
CA ILE A 49 1.08 -7.91 14.71
C ILE A 49 0.86 -9.27 15.39
N LEU A 50 -0.36 -9.80 15.33
CA LEU A 50 -0.71 -11.11 15.90
C LEU A 50 0.04 -12.26 15.21
N ASP A 51 0.24 -12.19 13.90
CA ASP A 51 1.06 -13.15 13.16
C ASP A 51 2.53 -13.10 13.61
N ALA A 52 3.09 -11.90 13.77
CA ALA A 52 4.44 -11.73 14.30
C ALA A 52 4.57 -12.22 15.76
N LEU A 53 3.53 -12.05 16.59
CA LEU A 53 3.46 -12.59 17.96
C LEU A 53 3.38 -14.13 17.98
N LYS A 54 2.69 -14.72 17.01
CA LYS A 54 2.59 -16.18 16.82
C LYS A 54 3.95 -16.78 16.47
N HIS A 55 4.70 -16.13 15.59
CA HIS A 55 6.04 -16.57 15.19
C HIS A 55 7.15 -16.20 16.18
N GLY A 56 6.82 -15.51 17.28
CA GLY A 56 7.79 -15.11 18.30
C GLY A 56 8.75 -14.00 17.86
N THR A 57 8.48 -13.35 16.73
CA THR A 57 9.28 -12.23 16.21
C THR A 57 9.20 -11.01 17.14
N ILE A 58 8.07 -10.88 17.84
CA ILE A 58 7.78 -9.83 18.83
C ILE A 58 7.18 -10.50 20.07
N LEU A 59 7.48 -9.99 21.26
CA LEU A 59 6.96 -10.52 22.53
C LEU A 59 5.61 -9.90 22.91
N LYS A 60 5.51 -8.56 22.80
CA LYS A 60 4.31 -7.78 23.12
C LYS A 60 4.10 -6.66 22.10
N GLN A 61 2.83 -6.31 21.88
CA GLN A 61 2.44 -5.17 21.02
C GLN A 61 3.03 -3.85 21.51
N SER A 62 3.12 -3.64 22.83
CA SER A 62 3.74 -2.43 23.42
C SER A 62 5.22 -2.25 23.10
N ASP A 63 5.90 -3.31 22.65
CA ASP A 63 7.30 -3.25 22.27
C ASP A 63 7.50 -2.71 20.84
N LEU A 64 6.42 -2.51 20.10
CA LEU A 64 6.45 -1.88 18.78
C LEU A 64 6.52 -0.36 18.94
N LEU A 65 7.70 0.20 18.72
CA LEU A 65 7.95 1.63 18.83
C LEU A 65 7.74 2.29 17.46
N ASN A 66 7.10 3.46 17.42
CA ASN A 66 7.14 4.28 16.22
C ASN A 66 8.54 4.93 16.03
N LEU A 67 8.77 5.55 14.88
CA LEU A 67 10.07 6.17 14.55
C LEU A 67 10.57 7.13 15.64
N GLU A 68 9.72 8.01 16.14
CA GLU A 68 10.08 9.02 17.13
C GLU A 68 10.37 8.40 18.50
N GLN A 69 9.55 7.44 18.93
CA GLN A 69 9.76 6.69 20.17
C GLN A 69 11.05 5.86 20.11
N ALA A 70 11.35 5.25 18.96
CA ALA A 70 12.57 4.49 18.73
C ALA A 70 13.81 5.40 18.76
N ALA A 71 13.72 6.59 18.15
CA ALA A 71 14.79 7.59 18.15
C ALA A 71 15.08 8.08 19.57
N LEU A 72 14.02 8.41 20.32
CA LEU A 72 14.11 8.78 21.73
C LEU A 72 14.75 7.68 22.58
N LEU A 73 14.33 6.42 22.39
CA LEU A 73 14.87 5.28 23.14
C LEU A 73 16.35 5.03 22.85
N CYS A 74 16.78 5.23 21.59
CA CYS A 74 18.19 5.16 21.19
C CYS A 74 19.02 6.36 21.68
N GLY A 75 18.39 7.48 22.05
CA GLY A 75 19.07 8.76 22.29
C GLY A 75 19.69 9.37 21.03
N VAL A 76 19.06 9.16 19.87
CA VAL A 76 19.49 9.70 18.57
C VAL A 76 18.35 10.45 17.89
N SER A 77 18.65 11.22 16.84
CA SER A 77 17.62 11.86 16.02
C SER A 77 16.88 10.84 15.15
N SER A 78 15.61 11.10 14.82
CA SER A 78 14.82 10.28 13.88
C SER A 78 15.51 10.14 12.51
N THR A 79 16.19 11.19 12.05
CA THR A 79 17.02 11.16 10.83
C THR A 79 18.18 10.16 10.90
N THR A 80 18.81 10.00 12.07
CA THR A 80 19.87 9.01 12.26
C THR A 80 19.31 7.59 12.19
N LEU A 81 18.10 7.39 12.70
CA LEU A 81 17.42 6.09 12.69
C LEU A 81 17.01 5.69 11.26
N ILE A 82 16.47 6.63 10.48
CA ILE A 82 16.20 6.43 9.04
C ILE A 82 17.50 6.09 8.29
N ARG A 83 18.61 6.75 8.61
CA ARG A 83 19.91 6.41 7.99
C ARG A 83 20.32 4.98 8.33
N TRP A 84 20.17 4.55 9.59
CA TRP A 84 20.47 3.17 9.97
C TRP A 84 19.56 2.13 9.32
N GLU A 85 18.29 2.48 9.08
CA GLU A 85 17.36 1.68 8.28
C GLU A 85 17.86 1.54 6.84
N ASN A 86 18.21 2.67 6.19
CA ASN A 86 18.75 2.68 4.82
C ASN A 86 20.08 1.94 4.69
N ASP A 87 20.92 2.00 5.72
CA ASP A 87 22.18 1.25 5.81
C ASP A 87 21.96 -0.26 6.06
N GLY A 88 20.72 -0.70 6.35
CA GLY A 88 20.38 -2.08 6.71
C GLY A 88 20.84 -2.53 8.10
N LYS A 89 21.25 -1.58 8.96
CA LYS A 89 21.76 -1.87 10.31
C LYS A 89 20.64 -2.25 11.29
N ILE A 90 19.46 -1.68 11.07
CA ILE A 90 18.24 -1.99 11.82
C ILE A 90 17.13 -2.40 10.85
N HIS A 91 16.25 -3.30 11.29
CA HIS A 91 15.17 -3.83 10.46
C HIS A 91 13.81 -3.45 11.08
N PRO A 92 13.02 -2.59 10.43
CA PRO A 92 11.68 -2.28 10.89
C PRO A 92 10.72 -3.44 10.64
N PHE A 93 9.68 -3.50 11.47
CA PHE A 93 8.49 -4.31 11.27
C PHE A 93 7.42 -3.47 10.57
N ILE A 94 7.14 -3.80 9.31
CA ILE A 94 6.23 -3.05 8.45
C ILE A 94 4.85 -3.71 8.47
N THR A 95 3.82 -2.95 8.86
CA THR A 95 2.41 -3.33 8.74
C THR A 95 1.78 -2.63 7.53
N ALA A 96 0.49 -2.89 7.29
CA ALA A 96 -0.26 -2.33 6.17
C ALA A 96 -0.35 -0.79 6.21
N GLY A 97 -0.26 -0.18 7.39
CA GLY A 97 -0.36 1.27 7.57
C GLY A 97 0.82 1.92 8.28
N ASN A 98 1.64 1.17 9.01
CA ASN A 98 2.62 1.73 9.93
C ASN A 98 3.96 0.98 9.91
N THR A 99 5.03 1.69 10.24
CA THR A 99 6.37 1.11 10.41
C THR A 99 6.75 1.17 11.87
N TYR A 100 7.01 0.00 12.46
CA TYR A 100 7.36 -0.15 13.86
C TYR A 100 8.77 -0.68 14.03
N TYR A 101 9.41 -0.32 15.13
CA TYR A 101 10.72 -0.80 15.52
C TYR A 101 10.57 -1.66 16.76
N PRO A 102 10.76 -2.99 16.67
CA PRO A 102 10.71 -3.85 17.84
C PRO A 102 11.79 -3.44 18.85
N ARG A 103 11.38 -3.00 20.04
CA ARG A 103 12.25 -2.49 21.12
C ARG A 103 13.42 -3.43 21.41
N GLN A 104 13.17 -4.73 21.49
CA GLN A 104 14.19 -5.72 21.81
C GLN A 104 15.31 -5.75 20.75
N LYS A 105 14.95 -5.89 19.48
CA LYS A 105 15.92 -5.94 18.37
C LYS A 105 16.74 -4.65 18.27
N LEU A 106 16.09 -3.53 18.53
CA LEU A 106 16.73 -2.23 18.50
C LEU A 106 17.70 -2.03 19.67
N MET A 107 17.38 -2.54 20.86
CA MET A 107 18.30 -2.57 22.00
C MET A 107 19.51 -3.47 21.75
N GLU A 108 19.31 -4.67 21.19
CA GLU A 108 20.41 -5.59 20.83
C GLU A 108 21.41 -4.95 19.87
N LYS A 109 20.92 -4.16 18.92
CA LYS A 109 21.76 -3.43 17.94
C LYS A 109 22.35 -2.14 18.50
N LEU A 110 21.81 -1.59 19.58
CA LEU A 110 22.26 -0.31 20.12
C LEU A 110 23.69 -0.39 20.66
N ASP A 111 24.05 -1.51 21.30
CA ASP A 111 25.41 -1.73 21.83
C ASP A 111 26.43 -1.81 20.69
N GLU A 112 26.10 -2.52 19.61
CA GLU A 112 26.92 -2.62 18.39
C GLU A 112 27.11 -1.25 17.72
N LEU A 113 26.03 -0.47 17.61
CA LEU A 113 26.04 0.84 16.93
C LEU A 113 26.66 1.96 17.75
N LYS A 114 26.58 1.90 19.08
CA LYS A 114 27.31 2.81 19.98
C LYS A 114 28.80 2.51 19.99
N CYS A 115 29.19 1.24 19.92
CA CYS A 115 30.60 0.84 19.84
C CYS A 115 31.28 1.37 18.57
N ALA A 116 30.55 1.42 17.43
CA ALA A 116 31.01 2.06 16.20
C ALA A 116 31.16 3.59 16.26
N ARG A 117 30.64 4.25 17.32
CA ARG A 117 30.74 5.70 17.56
C ARG A 117 31.94 6.09 18.43
N GLY A 118 32.71 5.11 18.93
CA GLY A 118 33.83 5.30 19.86
C GLY A 118 35.11 5.92 19.28
N SER A 119 35.12 6.38 18.03
CA SER A 119 36.23 7.15 17.46
C SER A 119 35.73 8.50 16.91
N GLY A 120 35.45 9.45 17.79
CA GLY A 120 35.09 10.83 17.44
C GLY A 120 34.22 11.52 18.49
N LEU A 121 34.88 12.32 19.34
CA LEU A 121 34.42 13.13 20.49
C LEU A 121 33.27 14.15 20.20
N PRO A 122 32.70 14.87 21.20
CA PRO A 122 31.28 14.81 21.56
C PRO A 122 30.45 16.05 21.18
N ALA A 123 29.17 15.95 21.57
CA ALA A 123 28.09 16.93 21.54
C ALA A 123 28.48 18.40 21.77
N GLN A 124 28.00 19.26 20.87
CA GLN A 124 27.54 20.60 21.21
C GLN A 124 26.14 20.79 20.66
N ALA A 125 25.19 20.96 21.59
CA ALA A 125 23.90 21.57 21.32
C ALA A 125 24.12 23.08 21.22
N GLY A 126 23.72 23.66 20.10
CA GLY A 126 23.60 25.09 19.89
C GLY A 126 22.48 25.35 18.88
N PRO A 127 21.52 26.25 19.16
CA PRO A 127 20.51 26.68 18.21
C PRO A 127 21.12 27.72 17.25
N PHE A 128 20.30 28.21 16.33
CA PHE A 128 20.53 29.24 15.30
C PHE A 128 20.79 28.68 13.89
N GLU A 129 19.91 28.86 12.92
CA GLU A 129 19.34 30.09 12.28
C GLU A 129 19.99 30.22 10.90
N GLY A 130 19.16 30.48 9.90
CA GLY A 130 19.50 30.26 8.50
C GLY A 130 20.61 31.14 7.97
N THR A 131 21.30 30.68 6.93
CA THR A 131 21.91 31.52 5.90
C THR A 131 22.19 30.66 4.65
N VAL A 132 21.64 31.10 3.52
CA VAL A 132 22.02 30.68 2.15
C VAL A 132 23.36 31.35 1.79
N PRO A 133 24.27 30.67 1.08
CA PRO A 133 24.76 31.21 -0.20
C PRO A 133 24.89 30.10 -1.26
N GLU A 134 24.33 30.23 -2.46
CA GLU A 134 24.81 30.98 -3.63
C GLU A 134 26.25 30.70 -4.11
N ARG A 135 26.32 30.09 -5.31
CA ARG A 135 27.13 30.50 -6.48
C ARG A 135 28.61 30.08 -6.60
N ASN A 136 28.79 29.17 -7.57
CA ASN A 136 29.82 29.05 -8.63
C ASN A 136 31.26 28.57 -8.33
N SER A 137 31.56 27.43 -8.97
CA SER A 137 32.58 27.21 -10.01
C SER A 137 34.03 27.67 -9.76
N ARG A 138 34.99 26.73 -9.84
CA ARG A 138 35.96 26.59 -10.96
C ARG A 138 37.14 25.68 -10.59
N LEU A 139 37.28 24.62 -11.39
CA LEU A 139 38.49 23.91 -11.85
C LEU A 139 39.83 24.18 -11.15
N GLN A 140 40.50 23.09 -10.75
CA GLN A 140 41.90 22.87 -11.11
C GLN A 140 42.17 21.37 -11.34
N ALA A 141 42.78 21.10 -12.50
CA ALA A 141 43.31 19.82 -12.92
C ALA A 141 44.81 19.76 -12.61
N GLU A 142 45.31 18.61 -12.19
CA GLU A 142 46.73 18.29 -12.36
C GLU A 142 46.92 16.79 -12.61
N LYS A 143 48.06 16.47 -13.21
CA LYS A 143 48.30 15.50 -14.28
C LYS A 143 49.54 14.69 -13.89
N GLY A 144 49.50 13.36 -13.96
CA GLY A 144 50.74 12.54 -13.93
C GLY A 144 50.62 11.07 -13.47
N PRO A 145 50.94 10.08 -14.34
CA PRO A 145 51.01 8.63 -14.05
C PRO A 145 52.49 8.09 -14.10
N PRO A 146 52.79 6.77 -14.26
CA PRO A 146 52.64 5.59 -13.39
C PRO A 146 54.01 4.85 -13.15
N PRO A 147 54.06 3.64 -12.53
CA PRO A 147 54.37 2.39 -13.29
C PRO A 147 53.77 1.11 -12.61
N ARG A 148 53.99 -0.15 -13.02
CA ARG A 148 54.03 -0.95 -14.27
C ARG A 148 54.17 -2.43 -13.83
N ARG A 149 53.75 -3.39 -14.69
CA ARG A 149 53.92 -4.87 -14.67
C ARG A 149 52.86 -5.63 -13.84
N GLY A 150 52.27 -6.74 -14.29
CA GLY A 150 52.51 -7.64 -15.42
C GLY A 150 52.04 -9.04 -14.98
N GLY A 151 51.38 -9.81 -15.83
CA GLY A 151 50.99 -11.19 -15.50
C GLY A 151 49.74 -11.69 -16.22
N THR A 152 49.95 -12.23 -17.41
CA THR A 152 48.99 -13.03 -18.19
C THR A 152 48.87 -14.44 -17.59
N VAL A 153 47.65 -14.93 -17.36
CA VAL A 153 47.35 -16.37 -17.25
C VAL A 153 46.02 -16.63 -17.97
N PRO A 154 45.96 -17.38 -19.08
CA PRO A 154 44.70 -17.74 -19.72
C PRO A 154 44.35 -19.20 -19.39
N THR A 155 43.67 -19.43 -18.29
CA THR A 155 43.03 -20.73 -17.99
C THR A 155 41.79 -20.47 -17.13
N GLY A 156 40.61 -20.45 -17.75
CA GLY A 156 39.34 -20.24 -17.03
C GLY A 156 38.10 -20.14 -17.93
N TYR A 157 38.27 -19.81 -19.22
CA TYR A 157 37.11 -19.67 -20.11
C TYR A 157 36.38 -21.00 -20.36
N LEU A 158 37.10 -22.12 -20.47
CA LEU A 158 36.48 -23.42 -20.71
C LEU A 158 35.64 -23.89 -19.52
N THR A 159 36.11 -23.64 -18.28
CA THR A 159 35.37 -23.98 -17.07
C THR A 159 34.13 -23.11 -16.90
N HIS A 160 34.22 -21.81 -17.21
CA HIS A 160 33.05 -20.92 -17.18
C HIS A 160 32.02 -21.28 -18.25
N ILE A 161 32.45 -21.68 -19.45
CA ILE A 161 31.55 -22.17 -20.50
C ILE A 161 30.87 -23.47 -20.05
N LEU A 162 31.59 -24.40 -19.43
CA LEU A 162 31.01 -25.66 -18.96
C LEU A 162 30.00 -25.44 -17.83
N ILE A 163 30.30 -24.55 -16.88
CA ILE A 163 29.40 -24.20 -15.76
C ILE A 163 28.15 -23.49 -16.26
N THR A 164 28.28 -22.58 -17.23
CA THR A 164 27.11 -21.89 -17.81
C THR A 164 26.23 -22.84 -18.62
N LEU A 165 26.81 -23.78 -19.36
CA LEU A 165 26.05 -24.83 -20.05
C LEU A 165 25.32 -25.76 -19.06
N LEU A 166 25.96 -26.12 -17.95
CA LEU A 166 25.35 -26.93 -16.89
C LEU A 166 24.17 -26.20 -16.24
N LEU A 167 24.32 -24.90 -15.96
CA LEU A 167 23.25 -24.07 -15.40
C LEU A 167 22.07 -23.92 -16.36
N LEU A 168 22.34 -23.67 -17.65
CA LEU A 168 21.31 -23.61 -18.69
C LEU A 168 20.58 -24.95 -18.87
N PHE A 169 21.29 -26.07 -18.80
CA PHE A 169 20.68 -27.39 -18.87
C PHE A 169 19.80 -27.67 -17.64
N SER A 170 20.27 -27.33 -16.44
CA SER A 170 19.48 -27.46 -15.21
C SER A 170 18.22 -26.57 -15.23
N TYR A 171 18.32 -25.36 -15.78
CA TYR A 171 17.19 -24.45 -15.96
C TYR A 171 16.13 -25.05 -16.89
N HIS A 172 16.53 -25.62 -18.03
CA HIS A 172 15.58 -26.29 -18.93
C HIS A 172 15.00 -27.58 -18.34
N LEU A 173 15.72 -28.30 -17.48
CA LEU A 173 15.19 -29.50 -16.84
C LEU A 173 14.10 -29.18 -15.80
N ILE A 174 14.26 -28.09 -15.05
CA ILE A 174 13.33 -27.70 -13.96
C ILE A 174 12.12 -26.94 -14.51
N PHE A 175 12.32 -26.06 -15.50
CA PHE A 175 11.28 -25.10 -15.94
C PHE A 175 10.59 -25.47 -17.26
N ASN A 176 10.99 -26.56 -17.93
CA ASN A 176 10.38 -26.99 -19.20
C ASN A 176 9.67 -28.36 -19.12
N MET A 177 9.39 -28.84 -17.89
CA MET A 177 8.40 -29.89 -17.68
C MET A 177 7.02 -29.29 -17.99
N LYS A 178 6.46 -29.60 -19.17
CA LYS A 178 5.08 -29.24 -19.51
C LYS A 178 4.15 -29.83 -18.45
N PRO A 179 3.26 -29.05 -17.82
CA PRO A 179 2.34 -29.58 -16.82
C PRO A 179 1.43 -30.63 -17.48
N THR A 180 1.56 -31.87 -17.00
CA THR A 180 0.60 -32.94 -17.27
C THR A 180 -0.78 -32.45 -16.83
N LYS A 181 -1.70 -32.39 -17.78
CA LYS A 181 -3.09 -31.98 -17.57
C LYS A 181 -3.73 -32.95 -16.58
N LEU A 182 -3.98 -32.49 -15.35
CA LEU A 182 -4.75 -33.22 -14.36
C LEU A 182 -6.19 -32.70 -14.41
N ASP A 183 -7.14 -33.61 -14.59
CA ASP A 183 -8.55 -33.33 -14.69
C ASP A 183 -9.11 -32.64 -13.44
N SER A 184 -9.92 -31.60 -13.67
CA SER A 184 -10.57 -30.78 -12.65
C SER A 184 -11.63 -31.56 -11.87
N PRO A 185 -11.61 -31.55 -10.52
CA PRO A 185 -12.82 -31.76 -9.75
C PRO A 185 -13.54 -30.42 -9.54
N THR A 186 -14.82 -30.45 -9.90
CA THR A 186 -15.87 -29.44 -9.68
C THR A 186 -15.79 -28.76 -8.30
N PRO A 187 -15.76 -27.42 -8.22
CA PRO A 187 -16.07 -26.72 -6.98
C PRO A 187 -17.59 -26.52 -6.85
N SER A 188 -18.22 -27.35 -6.05
CA SER A 188 -19.52 -27.05 -5.45
C SER A 188 -19.33 -26.18 -4.21
N SER A 189 -20.36 -25.37 -3.91
CA SER A 189 -20.57 -24.51 -2.73
C SER A 189 -19.85 -23.15 -2.66
N THR A 190 -20.31 -22.23 -3.50
CA THR A 190 -20.35 -20.79 -3.18
C THR A 190 -21.40 -20.58 -2.09
N THR A 191 -20.99 -20.18 -0.89
CA THR A 191 -21.91 -19.61 0.10
C THR A 191 -22.16 -18.16 -0.30
N THR A 192 -23.24 -17.95 -1.05
CA THR A 192 -23.82 -16.65 -1.35
C THR A 192 -24.29 -16.02 -0.05
N ILE A 193 -23.57 -15.00 0.42
CA ILE A 193 -24.18 -13.97 1.27
C ILE A 193 -25.02 -13.13 0.31
N SER A 194 -26.29 -13.52 0.18
CA SER A 194 -27.29 -12.81 -0.60
C SER A 194 -27.63 -11.51 0.13
N ASP A 195 -26.87 -10.45 -0.15
CA ASP A 195 -27.41 -9.11 0.01
C ASP A 195 -28.28 -8.82 -1.24
N PRO A 196 -29.61 -8.80 -1.12
CA PRO A 196 -30.51 -8.67 -2.27
C PRO A 196 -30.33 -7.33 -3.00
N THR A 197 -29.70 -6.34 -2.37
CA THR A 197 -29.45 -5.02 -3.00
C THR A 197 -28.25 -5.03 -3.94
N ILE A 198 -27.20 -5.80 -3.63
CA ILE A 198 -25.99 -5.89 -4.45
C ILE A 198 -26.20 -6.80 -5.66
N ASP A 199 -27.02 -7.85 -5.50
CA ASP A 199 -27.34 -8.78 -6.59
C ASP A 199 -28.21 -8.12 -7.68
N LEU A 200 -29.05 -7.16 -7.27
CA LEU A 200 -29.88 -6.35 -8.16
C LEU A 200 -29.04 -5.38 -9.02
N LEU A 201 -28.04 -4.72 -8.44
CA LEU A 201 -27.13 -3.83 -9.18
C LEU A 201 -26.22 -4.61 -10.14
N LYS A 202 -25.79 -5.81 -9.75
CA LYS A 202 -24.97 -6.70 -10.58
C LYS A 202 -25.72 -7.25 -11.79
N THR A 203 -27.03 -7.47 -11.67
CA THR A 203 -27.87 -7.95 -12.78
C THR A 203 -28.32 -6.82 -13.71
N MET A 204 -28.28 -5.57 -13.24
CA MET A 204 -28.68 -4.38 -14.02
C MET A 204 -27.54 -3.77 -14.85
N LEU A 205 -26.27 -4.02 -14.50
CA LEU A 205 -25.11 -3.51 -15.24
C LEU A 205 -24.53 -4.60 -16.15
N ALA A 206 -24.45 -4.31 -17.45
CA ALA A 206 -23.59 -5.06 -18.37
C ALA A 206 -22.14 -5.09 -17.84
N PRO A 207 -21.33 -6.06 -18.28
CA PRO A 207 -19.88 -6.06 -18.03
C PRO A 207 -19.18 -4.77 -18.49
N THR A 208 -19.83 -3.99 -19.36
CA THR A 208 -19.38 -2.69 -19.88
C THR A 208 -19.82 -1.50 -19.04
N GLY A 209 -20.57 -1.71 -17.96
CA GLY A 209 -21.10 -0.65 -17.09
C GLY A 209 -22.39 0.02 -17.59
N ALA A 210 -22.96 -0.42 -18.71
CA ALA A 210 -24.23 0.09 -19.24
C ALA A 210 -25.44 -0.63 -18.61
N LEU A 211 -26.53 0.10 -18.36
CA LEU A 211 -27.79 -0.49 -17.87
C LEU A 211 -28.45 -1.36 -18.94
N THR A 212 -28.68 -2.65 -18.64
CA THR A 212 -29.22 -3.63 -19.61
C THR A 212 -30.73 -3.80 -19.56
N THR A 213 -31.41 -3.24 -18.56
CA THR A 213 -32.86 -3.38 -18.39
C THR A 213 -33.50 -2.04 -18.08
N THR A 214 -34.51 -1.66 -18.87
CA THR A 214 -35.28 -0.41 -18.70
C THR A 214 -36.37 -0.50 -17.63
N SER A 215 -36.48 -1.62 -16.90
CA SER A 215 -37.46 -1.81 -15.83
C SER A 215 -36.86 -2.55 -14.64
N LEU A 216 -37.02 -1.95 -13.46
CA LEU A 216 -36.51 -2.43 -12.18
C LEU A 216 -37.72 -2.88 -11.35
N THR A 217 -37.97 -4.20 -11.29
CA THR A 217 -39.12 -4.74 -10.58
C THR A 217 -38.78 -4.94 -9.10
N LEU A 218 -39.15 -3.97 -8.26
CA LEU A 218 -38.99 -4.04 -6.81
C LEU A 218 -40.18 -4.81 -6.21
N HIS A 219 -39.92 -5.98 -5.61
CA HIS A 219 -40.93 -6.72 -4.84
C HIS A 219 -40.63 -6.61 -3.34
N SER A 220 -41.27 -5.66 -2.64
CA SER A 220 -41.35 -5.68 -1.18
C SER A 220 -42.65 -5.02 -0.71
N SER A 221 -43.50 -5.76 -0.01
CA SER A 221 -44.77 -5.24 0.55
C SER A 221 -44.60 -4.45 1.86
N PHE A 222 -43.39 -4.39 2.42
CA PHE A 222 -43.10 -3.74 3.70
C PHE A 222 -41.77 -2.99 3.65
N ALA A 223 -41.70 -1.85 4.34
CA ALA A 223 -40.46 -1.06 4.47
C ALA A 223 -39.41 -1.83 5.30
N PRO A 224 -38.11 -1.76 4.94
CA PRO A 224 -37.02 -2.32 5.74
C PRO A 224 -37.04 -1.80 7.19
N THR A 225 -36.85 -2.69 8.16
CA THR A 225 -36.86 -2.36 9.60
C THR A 225 -35.55 -1.73 10.10
N THR A 226 -34.45 -1.93 9.38
CA THR A 226 -33.13 -1.34 9.66
C THR A 226 -32.53 -0.67 8.42
N PRO A 227 -33.15 0.39 7.88
CA PRO A 227 -32.64 1.05 6.70
C PRO A 227 -31.37 1.85 7.01
N VAL A 228 -30.47 1.93 6.04
CA VAL A 228 -29.31 2.83 6.05
C VAL A 228 -29.60 4.02 5.12
N SER A 229 -28.97 5.17 5.37
CA SER A 229 -29.18 6.33 4.49
C SER A 229 -28.87 5.96 3.04
N GLY A 230 -29.80 6.25 2.12
CA GLY A 230 -29.74 5.83 0.72
C GLY A 230 -30.48 4.53 0.38
N THR A 231 -31.02 3.79 1.36
CA THR A 231 -31.89 2.64 1.06
C THR A 231 -33.12 3.12 0.30
N ILE A 232 -33.45 2.43 -0.79
CA ILE A 232 -34.64 2.70 -1.62
C ILE A 232 -35.63 1.54 -1.42
N TYR A 233 -36.91 1.84 -1.22
CA TYR A 233 -37.98 0.85 -1.19
C TYR A 233 -39.20 1.36 -1.97
N PHE A 234 -39.97 0.44 -2.55
CA PHE A 234 -41.26 0.77 -3.15
C PHE A 234 -42.38 0.45 -2.16
N ASP A 235 -43.18 1.45 -1.83
CA ASP A 235 -44.29 1.33 -0.89
C ASP A 235 -45.56 0.93 -1.65
N ASN A 236 -45.95 -0.34 -1.57
CA ASN A 236 -47.12 -0.86 -2.28
C ASN A 236 -48.45 -0.25 -1.78
N LEU A 237 -48.52 0.30 -0.57
CA LEU A 237 -49.75 0.91 -0.04
C LEU A 237 -49.96 2.32 -0.59
N SER A 238 -48.87 3.08 -0.73
CA SER A 238 -48.89 4.44 -1.26
C SER A 238 -48.52 4.53 -2.75
N SER A 239 -48.18 3.41 -3.39
CA SER A 239 -47.71 3.34 -4.78
C SER A 239 -46.56 4.32 -5.07
N SER A 240 -45.69 4.56 -4.09
CA SER A 240 -44.59 5.52 -4.18
C SER A 240 -43.24 4.86 -3.93
N LEU A 241 -42.21 5.31 -4.67
CA LEU A 241 -40.83 4.96 -4.39
C LEU A 241 -40.34 5.87 -3.26
N LYS A 242 -39.71 5.34 -2.22
CA LYS A 242 -39.18 6.14 -1.11
C LYS A 242 -37.70 5.84 -0.88
N ILE A 243 -36.99 6.85 -0.38
CA ILE A 243 -35.59 6.77 0.04
C ILE A 243 -35.46 7.09 1.53
N TYR A 244 -34.63 6.34 2.24
CA TYR A 244 -34.32 6.62 3.64
C TYR A 244 -33.19 7.66 3.71
N LYS A 245 -33.44 8.79 4.39
CA LYS A 245 -32.44 9.89 4.54
C LYS A 245 -31.66 9.84 5.86
N GLY A 246 -31.61 8.67 6.49
CA GLY A 246 -30.90 8.45 7.76
C GLY A 246 -31.75 8.68 9.02
N ASN A 247 -32.90 9.33 8.91
CA ASN A 247 -33.83 9.55 10.02
C ASN A 247 -35.29 9.20 9.66
N ALA A 248 -35.69 9.38 8.41
CA ALA A 248 -37.04 9.12 7.93
C ALA A 248 -37.04 8.66 6.46
N TRP A 249 -38.13 8.01 6.07
CA TRP A 249 -38.46 7.74 4.68
C TRP A 249 -39.02 9.00 4.02
N SER A 250 -38.55 9.32 2.82
CA SER A 250 -39.12 10.40 1.99
C SER A 250 -39.53 9.86 0.63
N ASP A 251 -40.67 10.29 0.12
CA ASP A 251 -41.10 9.99 -1.25
C ASP A 251 -40.08 10.54 -2.26
N LEU A 252 -39.72 9.70 -3.22
CA LEU A 252 -38.89 10.04 -4.37
C LEU A 252 -39.72 10.62 -5.53
N ALA A 253 -41.04 10.50 -5.45
CA ALA A 253 -41.97 11.13 -6.36
C ALA A 253 -42.11 12.62 -6.02
N GLY A 254 -41.58 13.50 -6.88
CA GLY A 254 -41.68 14.96 -6.74
C GLY A 254 -40.37 15.67 -6.45
N THR A 255 -39.27 14.95 -6.26
CA THR A 255 -37.93 15.53 -6.25
C THR A 255 -37.06 14.71 -7.19
N THR A 256 -37.13 15.00 -8.48
CA THR A 256 -36.02 14.75 -9.40
C THR A 256 -34.82 15.53 -8.87
N THR A 257 -34.15 14.98 -7.86
CA THR A 257 -32.73 15.25 -7.67
C THR A 257 -32.07 14.46 -8.79
N THR A 258 -32.11 15.06 -9.97
CA THR A 258 -31.27 14.61 -11.08
C THR A 258 -29.85 14.65 -10.53
N LEU A 259 -29.28 13.48 -10.24
CA LEU A 259 -27.82 13.34 -10.14
C LEU A 259 -27.30 13.63 -11.54
N LYS A 260 -27.09 14.91 -11.82
CA LYS A 260 -26.37 15.36 -13.01
C LYS A 260 -24.92 14.94 -12.81
N VAL A 261 -24.56 13.76 -13.33
CA VAL A 261 -23.15 13.44 -13.64
C VAL A 261 -22.80 14.22 -14.91
N ASN A 262 -22.86 15.54 -14.85
CA ASN A 262 -22.80 16.35 -16.07
C ASN A 262 -21.40 16.86 -16.39
N ASP A 263 -20.44 16.86 -15.46
CA ASP A 263 -19.17 17.55 -15.72
C ASP A 263 -17.94 16.82 -15.17
N ALA A 264 -18.03 15.52 -14.89
CA ALA A 264 -16.88 14.71 -14.53
C ALA A 264 -16.22 14.16 -15.81
N THR A 265 -15.25 14.89 -16.35
CA THR A 265 -14.48 14.41 -17.50
C THR A 265 -13.36 13.50 -17.02
N LEU A 266 -13.34 12.25 -17.48
CA LEU A 266 -12.22 11.34 -17.27
C LEU A 266 -11.11 11.68 -18.27
N ILE A 267 -9.96 12.10 -17.77
CA ILE A 267 -8.77 12.36 -18.56
C ILE A 267 -7.89 11.14 -18.48
N MET A 268 -7.47 10.61 -19.64
CA MET A 268 -6.52 9.50 -19.74
C MET A 268 -5.42 9.87 -20.73
N SER A 269 -4.17 9.64 -20.34
CA SER A 269 -3.02 9.88 -21.21
C SER A 269 -1.83 9.03 -20.76
N SER A 270 -0.71 9.17 -21.43
CA SER A 270 0.52 8.46 -21.15
C SER A 270 1.69 9.42 -21.04
N ALA A 271 2.70 9.03 -20.26
CA ALA A 271 3.96 9.74 -20.13
C ALA A 271 5.08 8.74 -19.87
N THR A 272 6.32 9.22 -19.80
CA THR A 272 7.51 8.39 -19.63
C THR A 272 8.35 8.91 -18.46
N LEU A 273 8.80 8.00 -17.59
CA LEU A 273 9.83 8.25 -16.61
C LEU A 273 11.19 7.96 -17.25
N PRO A 274 12.03 8.98 -17.52
CA PRO A 274 13.25 8.79 -18.29
C PRO A 274 14.31 7.97 -17.55
N LYS A 275 15.11 7.24 -18.32
CA LYS A 275 16.27 6.49 -17.83
C LYS A 275 17.16 7.34 -16.92
N GLY A 276 17.55 6.78 -15.78
CA GLY A 276 18.44 7.44 -14.82
C GLY A 276 17.77 8.55 -14.01
N LYS A 277 16.45 8.75 -14.15
CA LYS A 277 15.65 9.61 -13.28
C LYS A 277 14.86 8.78 -12.30
N ASN A 278 14.62 9.33 -11.12
CA ASN A 278 13.75 8.76 -10.10
C ASN A 278 12.43 9.52 -9.98
N GLN A 279 12.21 10.56 -10.79
CA GLN A 279 10.96 11.32 -10.80
C GLN A 279 10.70 11.95 -12.17
N THR A 280 9.42 12.18 -12.48
CA THR A 280 8.96 12.92 -13.65
C THR A 280 7.65 13.64 -13.33
N SER A 281 7.46 14.83 -13.90
CA SER A 281 6.29 15.66 -13.65
C SER A 281 5.47 15.82 -14.93
N VAL A 282 4.15 15.75 -14.79
CA VAL A 282 3.19 15.94 -15.86
C VAL A 282 2.30 17.12 -15.52
N THR A 283 2.24 18.10 -16.41
CA THR A 283 1.45 19.32 -16.25
C THR A 283 0.04 19.14 -16.80
N HIS A 284 -0.95 19.56 -16.03
CA HIS A 284 -2.34 19.60 -16.46
C HIS A 284 -3.11 20.65 -15.65
N ASP A 285 -3.63 21.69 -16.32
CA ASP A 285 -4.18 22.90 -15.70
C ASP A 285 -5.36 22.67 -14.75
N GLN A 286 -6.08 21.56 -14.96
CA GLN A 286 -7.27 21.19 -14.19
C GLN A 286 -6.98 20.34 -12.94
N LEU A 287 -5.70 20.07 -12.63
CA LEU A 287 -5.32 19.34 -11.42
C LEU A 287 -5.33 20.27 -10.21
N THR A 288 -5.98 19.81 -9.15
CA THR A 288 -5.85 20.38 -7.80
C THR A 288 -5.12 19.39 -6.89
N PRO A 289 -4.53 19.84 -5.76
CA PRO A 289 -3.86 18.94 -4.81
C PRO A 289 -4.75 17.83 -4.23
N THR A 290 -6.07 17.95 -4.35
CA THR A 290 -7.05 16.95 -3.90
C THR A 290 -7.52 16.01 -5.01
N THR A 291 -7.09 16.22 -6.26
CA THR A 291 -7.50 15.37 -7.38
C THR A 291 -6.82 14.00 -7.27
N PRO A 292 -7.58 12.89 -7.17
CA PRO A 292 -6.99 11.55 -7.18
C PRO A 292 -6.46 11.22 -8.58
N VAL A 293 -5.19 10.85 -8.66
CA VAL A 293 -4.52 10.44 -9.91
C VAL A 293 -4.15 8.95 -9.83
N THR A 294 -4.62 8.18 -10.80
CA THR A 294 -4.28 6.76 -10.96
C THR A 294 -3.13 6.63 -11.95
N ILE A 295 -2.09 5.88 -11.58
CA ILE A 295 -0.93 5.58 -12.43
C ILE A 295 -0.83 4.08 -12.68
N THR A 296 -0.54 3.68 -13.91
CA THR A 296 -0.26 2.29 -14.29
C THR A 296 1.00 2.24 -15.14
N PHE A 297 2.06 1.63 -14.63
CA PHE A 297 3.27 1.37 -15.43
C PHE A 297 2.98 0.29 -16.48
N THR A 298 3.44 0.52 -17.71
CA THR A 298 3.29 -0.44 -18.82
C THR A 298 4.55 -1.26 -19.06
N SER A 299 5.59 -1.03 -18.25
CA SER A 299 6.86 -1.75 -18.28
C SER A 299 7.47 -1.83 -16.87
N ASP A 300 8.50 -2.67 -16.71
CA ASP A 300 9.24 -2.77 -15.45
C ASP A 300 10.02 -1.47 -15.18
N TYR A 301 9.93 -0.98 -13.94
CA TYR A 301 10.61 0.22 -13.46
C TYR A 301 11.82 -0.09 -12.58
N ALA A 302 12.35 -1.31 -12.67
CA ALA A 302 13.58 -1.71 -12.00
C ALA A 302 14.74 -0.73 -12.24
N PRO A 303 15.64 -0.54 -11.25
CA PRO A 303 15.72 -1.23 -9.96
C PRO A 303 14.75 -0.73 -8.87
N ALA A 304 13.95 0.30 -9.16
CA ALA A 304 12.97 0.79 -8.20
C ALA A 304 11.94 -0.28 -7.85
N LYS A 305 11.49 -0.27 -6.59
CA LYS A 305 10.51 -1.23 -6.04
C LYS A 305 9.27 -0.53 -5.51
N LYS A 306 9.34 0.78 -5.34
CA LYS A 306 8.26 1.60 -4.82
C LYS A 306 8.09 2.83 -5.70
N TYR A 307 6.86 3.29 -5.81
CA TYR A 307 6.55 4.58 -6.40
C TYR A 307 5.47 5.28 -5.57
N TRP A 308 5.43 6.59 -5.67
CA TRP A 308 4.35 7.41 -5.09
C TRP A 308 4.07 8.60 -6.00
N VAL A 309 2.90 9.22 -5.82
CA VAL A 309 2.45 10.35 -6.63
C VAL A 309 2.19 11.53 -5.70
N THR A 310 2.75 12.68 -6.05
CA THR A 310 2.44 13.95 -5.39
C THR A 310 1.68 14.82 -6.38
N VAL A 311 0.44 15.17 -6.04
CA VAL A 311 -0.41 16.01 -6.87
C VAL A 311 -0.31 17.44 -6.35
N GLY A 312 0.05 18.37 -7.24
CA GLY A 312 0.10 19.80 -6.97
C GLY A 312 -0.96 20.53 -7.78
N GLN A 313 -1.00 21.85 -7.62
CA GLN A 313 -1.81 22.68 -8.51
C GLN A 313 -1.24 22.61 -9.93
N GLY A 314 -2.05 22.22 -10.90
CA GLY A 314 -1.67 22.22 -12.31
C GLY A 314 -0.68 21.12 -12.73
N SER A 315 -0.31 20.18 -11.85
CA SER A 315 0.61 19.09 -12.19
C SER A 315 0.56 17.94 -11.18
N PHE A 316 1.06 16.78 -11.58
CA PHE A 316 1.44 15.72 -10.64
C PHE A 316 2.88 15.28 -10.93
N THR A 317 3.55 14.80 -9.89
CA THR A 317 4.89 14.23 -9.98
C THR A 317 4.84 12.78 -9.52
N ILE A 318 5.36 11.89 -10.35
CA ILE A 318 5.62 10.50 -9.96
C ILE A 318 7.03 10.44 -9.43
N HIS A 319 7.19 9.75 -8.32
CA HIS A 319 8.47 9.47 -7.70
C HIS A 319 8.67 7.96 -7.62
N THR A 320 9.93 7.55 -7.66
CA THR A 320 10.39 6.17 -7.45
C THR A 320 11.50 6.19 -6.41
N ASP A 321 11.65 5.09 -5.68
CA ASP A 321 12.66 4.96 -4.63
C ASP A 321 14.11 4.91 -5.17
N PHE A 322 14.29 4.46 -6.43
CA PHE A 322 15.58 4.46 -7.12
C PHE A 322 15.46 4.96 -8.58
N PRO A 323 16.54 5.49 -9.18
CA PRO A 323 16.53 5.86 -10.59
C PRO A 323 16.27 4.64 -11.49
N VAL A 324 15.41 4.79 -12.51
CA VAL A 324 15.03 3.69 -13.41
C VAL A 324 16.16 3.32 -14.39
N SER A 325 16.28 2.04 -14.73
CA SER A 325 17.37 1.52 -15.58
C SER A 325 17.15 1.70 -17.09
N SER A 326 15.90 1.93 -17.50
CA SER A 326 15.45 2.22 -18.87
C SER A 326 14.37 3.30 -18.86
N ASP A 327 13.97 3.80 -20.03
CA ASP A 327 12.78 4.65 -20.11
C ASP A 327 11.54 3.81 -19.78
N VAL A 328 10.76 4.28 -18.81
CA VAL A 328 9.59 3.55 -18.29
C VAL A 328 8.32 4.28 -18.69
N PRO A 329 7.58 3.81 -19.72
CA PRO A 329 6.26 4.30 -20.02
C PRO A 329 5.24 3.98 -18.92
N PHE A 330 4.31 4.90 -18.68
CA PHE A 330 3.17 4.72 -17.80
C PHE A 330 1.93 5.45 -18.35
N ASN A 331 0.77 4.89 -18.04
CA ASN A 331 -0.53 5.52 -18.28
C ASN A 331 -1.01 6.20 -17.00
N TYR A 332 -1.76 7.28 -17.15
CA TYR A 332 -2.38 7.98 -16.03
C TYR A 332 -3.82 8.37 -16.34
N SER A 333 -4.64 8.42 -15.28
CA SER A 333 -6.03 8.87 -15.38
C SER A 333 -6.51 9.61 -14.14
N PHE A 334 -7.36 10.61 -14.32
CA PHE A 334 -8.03 11.33 -13.23
C PHE A 334 -9.34 11.95 -13.71
N PHE A 335 -10.24 12.26 -12.77
CA PHE A 335 -11.48 12.97 -13.05
C PHE A 335 -11.31 14.47 -12.81
N VAL A 336 -11.81 15.27 -13.73
CA VAL A 336 -11.97 16.72 -13.54
C VAL A 336 -13.45 17.00 -13.39
N GLY A 337 -13.84 17.63 -12.28
CA GLY A 337 -15.19 18.17 -12.10
C GLY A 337 -15.17 19.67 -12.33
N ILE A 338 -16.09 20.20 -13.14
CA ILE A 338 -16.34 21.65 -13.16
C ILE A 338 -17.09 21.98 -11.87
N ILE A 339 -16.42 22.61 -10.90
CA ILE A 339 -17.12 23.24 -9.78
C ILE A 339 -17.66 24.57 -10.32
N THR A 340 -18.85 24.55 -10.93
CA THR A 340 -19.62 25.79 -11.07
C THR A 340 -20.21 26.12 -9.71
N SER A 341 -19.76 27.25 -9.15
CA SER A 341 -20.25 27.87 -7.91
C SER A 341 -21.75 28.11 -7.91
#